data_AF-A0A3L7VN13-F1
#
_entry.id   AF-A0A3L7VN13-F1
#
_cell.length_a   1.000
_cell.length_b   1.000
_cell.length_c   1.000
_cell.angle_alpha   90.00
_cell.angle_beta   90.00
_cell.angle_gamma   90.00
#
_symmetry.space_group_name_H-M   'P 1'
#
loop_
_entity.id
_entity.type
_entity.pdbx_description
1 polymer ?
#
loop_
_entity_poly.entity_id
_entity_poly.type
_entity_poly.pdbx_seq_one_letter_code
_entity_poly.pdbx_strand_id
1 'polypeptide(L)'
;MPITPSLHLEPVSDDEFAIIDKAVMLCAYAVHNKFGRLYDERIYENDLAARLRVEGFDVHTQGPVLMTHGGFQKTYYLDLVVNHMLYELKVVATLTGDHDVTSLSRDQTTFRRHLDVLLTHTKLKGIQWINLSHSQVEITTVEMGVLAKE
;
A
#
# COMPACT_ATOMS: atom_id res chain seq x y z
N MET A 1 -14.88 -14.13 7.70
CA MET A 1 -13.67 -14.24 8.54
C MET A 1 -13.55 -12.93 9.31
N PRO A 2 -13.67 -12.88 10.63
CA PRO A 2 -13.51 -11.60 11.34
C PRO A 2 -12.07 -11.09 11.24
N ILE A 3 -11.89 -9.96 10.57
CA ILE A 3 -10.66 -9.17 10.62
C ILE A 3 -10.91 -8.04 11.61
N THR A 4 -9.99 -7.85 12.53
CA THR A 4 -10.00 -6.72 13.46
C THR A 4 -8.77 -5.88 13.15
N PRO A 5 -8.93 -4.79 12.37
CA PRO A 5 -7.88 -3.80 12.21
C PRO A 5 -7.54 -3.24 13.60
N SER A 6 -6.26 -3.14 13.95
CA SER A 6 -5.87 -2.40 15.16
C SER A 6 -5.92 -0.88 14.93
N LEU A 7 -5.89 -0.46 13.67
CA LEU A 7 -5.96 0.93 13.23
C LEU A 7 -7.39 1.27 12.82
N HIS A 8 -7.87 2.43 13.28
CA HIS A 8 -9.18 2.97 12.92
C HIS A 8 -9.10 3.63 11.53
N LEU A 9 -9.66 2.96 10.52
CA LEU A 9 -9.66 3.40 9.13
C LEU A 9 -11.07 3.84 8.71
N GLU A 10 -11.21 5.11 8.36
CA GLU A 10 -12.47 5.70 7.88
C GLU A 10 -12.35 6.09 6.40
N PRO A 11 -13.46 6.09 5.64
CA PRO A 11 -13.44 6.58 4.27
C PRO A 11 -13.12 8.07 4.23
N VAL A 12 -12.24 8.46 3.33
CA VAL A 12 -11.92 9.87 3.04
C VAL A 12 -12.78 10.40 1.89
N SER A 13 -13.00 11.72 1.86
CA SER A 13 -13.60 12.40 0.70
C SER A 13 -12.66 12.39 -0.50
N ASP A 14 -13.20 12.66 -1.70
CA ASP A 14 -12.41 12.63 -2.93
C ASP A 14 -11.41 13.80 -2.98
N ASP A 15 -11.74 14.93 -2.37
CA ASP A 15 -10.82 16.08 -2.23
C ASP A 15 -9.66 15.74 -1.26
N GLU A 16 -9.96 15.13 -0.11
CA GLU A 16 -8.94 14.66 0.83
C GLU A 16 -8.04 13.60 0.19
N PHE A 17 -8.64 12.66 -0.54
CA PHE A 17 -7.92 11.66 -1.31
C PHE A 17 -6.91 12.33 -2.26
N ALA A 18 -7.35 13.29 -3.07
CA ALA A 18 -6.47 13.95 -4.04
C ALA A 18 -5.31 14.70 -3.37
N ILE A 19 -5.56 15.31 -2.20
CA ILE A 19 -4.53 16.02 -1.42
C ILE A 19 -3.49 15.04 -0.88
N ILE A 20 -3.95 13.99 -0.21
CA ILE A 20 -3.08 12.98 0.43
C ILE A 20 -2.29 12.24 -0.66
N ASP A 21 -2.96 11.77 -1.71
CA ASP A 21 -2.34 10.98 -2.77
C ASP A 21 -1.26 11.76 -3.52
N LYS A 22 -1.51 13.04 -3.81
CA LYS A 22 -0.51 13.93 -4.40
C LYS A 22 0.72 14.09 -3.50
N ALA A 23 0.52 14.24 -2.19
CA ALA A 23 1.63 14.39 -1.24
C ALA A 23 2.46 13.10 -1.13
N VAL A 24 1.79 11.95 -1.05
CA VAL A 24 2.44 10.63 -1.04
C VAL A 24 3.22 10.42 -2.33
N MET A 25 2.64 10.73 -3.48
CA MET A 25 3.31 10.64 -4.77
C MET A 25 4.58 11.48 -4.81
N LEU A 26 4.52 12.76 -4.43
CA LEU A 26 5.69 13.66 -4.40
C LEU A 26 6.78 13.14 -3.46
N CYS A 27 6.40 12.63 -2.28
CA CYS A 27 7.36 12.06 -1.34
C CYS A 27 7.96 10.76 -1.87
N ALA A 28 7.17 9.88 -2.50
CA ALA A 28 7.65 8.64 -3.09
C ALA A 28 8.68 8.88 -4.20
N TYR A 29 8.45 9.87 -5.07
CA TYR A 29 9.44 10.34 -6.04
C TYR A 29 10.70 10.90 -5.36
N ALA A 30 10.55 11.68 -4.30
CA ALA A 30 11.71 12.22 -3.57
C ALA A 30 12.55 11.14 -2.88
N VAL A 31 11.92 10.09 -2.34
CA VAL A 31 12.57 8.91 -1.76
C VAL A 31 13.31 8.15 -2.86
N HIS A 32 12.62 7.85 -3.98
CA HIS A 32 13.21 7.19 -5.14
C HIS A 32 14.45 7.94 -5.65
N ASN A 33 14.35 9.26 -5.82
CA ASN A 33 15.45 10.10 -6.30
C ASN A 33 16.64 10.17 -5.33
N LYS A 34 16.40 9.98 -4.02
CA LYS A 34 17.45 9.96 -3.00
C LYS A 34 18.21 8.63 -2.95
N PHE A 35 17.50 7.51 -3.06
CA PHE A 35 18.07 6.18 -2.74
C PHE A 35 18.41 5.31 -3.96
N GLY A 36 17.80 5.52 -5.13
CA GLY A 36 18.18 4.74 -6.31
C GLY A 36 17.94 3.23 -6.16
N ARG A 37 18.97 2.37 -6.32
CA ARG A 37 18.87 0.93 -6.68
C ARG A 37 18.99 -0.13 -5.59
N LEU A 38 19.34 0.20 -4.34
CA LEU A 38 20.00 -0.79 -3.46
C LEU A 38 19.46 -0.93 -2.05
N TYR A 39 18.30 -0.35 -1.76
CA TYR A 39 17.82 -0.30 -0.38
C TYR A 39 16.63 -1.23 -0.15
N ASP A 40 16.59 -1.80 1.05
CA ASP A 40 15.50 -2.63 1.56
C ASP A 40 14.18 -1.82 1.53
N GLU A 41 13.04 -2.47 1.29
CA GLU A 41 11.70 -1.86 1.30
C GLU A 41 11.49 -1.00 2.56
N ARG A 42 12.00 -1.46 3.70
CA ARG A 42 11.93 -0.71 4.97
C ARG A 42 12.63 0.64 4.94
N ILE A 43 13.66 0.82 4.10
CA ILE A 43 14.35 2.11 3.98
C ILE A 43 13.49 3.09 3.19
N TYR A 44 12.83 2.63 2.13
CA TYR A 44 11.87 3.45 1.38
C TYR A 44 10.68 3.82 2.25
N GLU A 45 10.10 2.85 2.97
CA GLU A 45 8.99 3.06 3.89
C GLU A 45 9.35 4.10 4.96
N ASN A 46 10.50 3.96 5.63
CA ASN A 46 10.89 4.86 6.70
C ASN A 46 11.16 6.30 6.22
N ASP A 47 11.82 6.50 5.07
CA ASP A 47 12.06 7.84 4.54
C ASP A 47 10.79 8.49 4.00
N LEU A 48 9.91 7.70 3.35
CA LEU A 48 8.59 8.15 2.92
C LEU A 48 7.76 8.62 4.12
N ALA A 49 7.69 7.80 5.16
CA ALA A 49 6.97 8.12 6.38
C ALA A 49 7.55 9.36 7.09
N ALA A 50 8.87 9.49 7.16
CA ALA A 50 9.51 10.66 7.75
C ALA A 50 9.14 11.96 7.01
N ARG A 51 9.12 11.94 5.68
CA ARG A 51 8.74 13.11 4.86
C ARG A 51 7.27 13.49 5.06
N LEU A 52 6.38 12.50 5.01
CA LEU A 52 4.95 12.73 5.20
C LEU A 52 4.62 13.28 6.60
N ARG A 53 5.33 12.82 7.63
CA ARG A 53 5.20 13.40 8.99
C ARG A 53 5.65 14.86 9.04
N VAL A 54 6.70 15.23 8.30
CA VAL A 54 7.15 16.63 8.21
C VAL A 54 6.13 17.51 7.50
N GLU A 55 5.44 16.98 6.49
CA GLU A 55 4.31 17.65 5.82
C GLU A 55 3.04 17.74 6.70
N GLY A 56 3.06 17.15 7.91
CA GLY A 56 1.99 17.25 8.90
C GLY A 56 0.92 16.17 8.82
N PHE A 57 1.13 15.10 8.05
CA PHE A 57 0.21 13.96 8.01
C PHE A 57 0.35 13.06 9.25
N ASP A 58 -0.75 12.42 9.65
CA ASP A 58 -0.71 11.30 10.60
C ASP A 58 -0.22 10.05 9.85
N VAL A 59 0.89 9.47 10.27
CA VAL A 59 1.56 8.39 9.51
C VAL A 59 1.93 7.22 10.41
N HIS A 60 1.38 6.06 10.09
CA HIS A 60 1.66 4.78 10.74
C HIS A 60 2.35 3.86 9.76
N THR A 61 3.42 3.19 10.21
CA THR A 61 4.15 2.20 9.42
C THR A 61 4.09 0.85 10.11
N GLN A 62 4.01 -0.24 9.35
CA GLN A 62 3.92 -1.60 9.89
C GLN A 62 2.78 -1.76 10.91
N GLY A 63 1.60 -1.21 10.60
CA GLY A 63 0.43 -1.23 11.47
C GLY A 63 -0.16 -2.63 11.59
N PRO A 64 -0.28 -3.24 12.79
CA PRO A 64 -0.71 -4.63 12.90
C PRO A 64 -2.20 -4.80 12.57
N VAL A 65 -2.56 -5.83 11.83
CA VAL A 65 -3.94 -6.22 11.55
C VAL A 65 -4.15 -7.65 11.99
N LEU A 66 -5.08 -7.84 12.93
CA LEU A 66 -5.37 -9.14 13.47
C LEU A 66 -6.42 -9.85 12.61
N MET A 67 -6.03 -10.96 12.01
CA MET A 67 -6.96 -11.86 11.32
C MET A 67 -7.30 -13.02 12.23
N THR A 68 -8.60 -13.26 12.43
CA THR A 68 -9.09 -14.42 13.19
C THR A 68 -10.05 -15.25 12.35
N HIS A 69 -9.92 -16.58 12.41
CA HIS A 69 -10.82 -17.51 11.73
C HIS A 69 -10.96 -18.81 12.53
N GLY A 70 -12.12 -19.01 13.17
CA GLY A 70 -12.29 -20.10 14.13
C GLY A 70 -11.30 -19.96 15.29
N GLY A 71 -10.49 -20.99 15.54
CA GLY A 71 -9.39 -20.96 16.52
C GLY A 71 -8.05 -20.46 15.98
N PHE A 72 -7.96 -20.07 14.70
CA PHE A 72 -6.73 -19.57 14.08
C PHE A 72 -6.63 -18.04 14.22
N GLN A 73 -5.44 -17.57 14.59
CA GLN A 73 -5.12 -16.14 14.69
C GLN A 73 -3.79 -15.87 13.99
N LYS A 74 -3.75 -14.83 13.15
CA LYS A 74 -2.52 -14.35 12.50
C LYS A 74 -2.51 -12.83 12.42
N THR A 75 -1.38 -12.24 12.78
CA THR A 75 -1.15 -10.80 12.63
C THR A 75 -0.46 -10.53 11.30
N TYR A 76 -1.05 -9.62 10.51
CA TYR A 76 -0.45 -9.02 9.33
C TYR A 76 0.03 -7.61 9.68
N TYR A 77 0.89 -7.03 8.86
CA TYR A 77 1.39 -5.67 9.06
C TYR A 77 1.12 -4.88 7.79
N LEU A 78 0.55 -3.70 7.93
CA LEU A 78 0.28 -2.75 6.85
C LEU A 78 1.51 -1.87 6.65
N ASP A 79 2.02 -1.77 5.43
CA ASP A 79 3.27 -1.02 5.18
C ASP A 79 3.16 0.45 5.60
N LEU A 80 2.14 1.15 5.10
CA LEU A 80 1.98 2.58 5.34
C LEU A 80 0.50 2.99 5.41
N VAL A 81 0.12 3.68 6.48
CA VAL A 81 -1.18 4.36 6.60
C VAL A 81 -0.94 5.85 6.76
N VAL A 82 -1.57 6.66 5.91
CA VAL A 82 -1.49 8.12 5.92
C VAL A 82 -2.88 8.68 6.16
N ASN A 83 -3.08 9.32 7.30
CA ASN A 83 -4.38 9.66 7.89
C ASN A 83 -5.29 8.42 7.97
N HIS A 84 -6.14 8.21 6.96
CA HIS A 84 -7.01 7.04 6.87
C HIS A 84 -6.85 6.26 5.55
N MET A 85 -5.87 6.64 4.74
CA MET A 85 -5.56 5.97 3.47
C MET A 85 -4.47 4.94 3.68
N LEU A 86 -4.70 3.73 3.15
CA LEU A 86 -3.75 2.63 3.19
C LEU A 86 -2.94 2.58 1.89
N TYR A 87 -1.62 2.49 2.06
CA TYR A 87 -0.64 2.36 1.00
C TYR A 87 0.16 1.07 1.22
N GLU A 88 0.26 0.25 0.18
CA GLU A 88 1.15 -0.90 0.12
C GLU A 88 2.38 -0.53 -0.71
N LEU A 89 3.58 -0.87 -0.24
CA LEU A 89 4.83 -0.55 -0.92
C LEU A 89 5.44 -1.82 -1.49
N LYS A 90 5.87 -1.77 -2.75
CA LYS A 90 6.65 -2.85 -3.36
C LYS A 90 7.87 -2.31 -4.07
N VAL A 91 9.05 -2.78 -3.68
CA VAL A 91 10.29 -2.46 -4.39
C VAL A 91 10.59 -3.57 -5.39
N VAL A 92 10.54 -3.23 -6.68
CA VAL A 92 10.75 -4.19 -7.78
C VAL A 92 12.00 -3.83 -8.58
N ALA A 93 12.71 -4.83 -9.08
CA ALA A 93 13.92 -4.60 -9.89
C ALA A 93 13.63 -3.84 -11.19
N THR A 94 12.50 -4.15 -11.84
CA THR A 94 12.03 -3.53 -13.09
C THR A 94 10.51 -3.61 -13.17
N LEU A 95 9.85 -2.52 -13.58
CA LEU A 95 8.46 -2.56 -14.04
C LEU A 95 8.49 -3.17 -15.45
N THR A 96 8.38 -4.48 -15.56
CA THR A 96 8.17 -5.12 -16.86
C THR A 96 6.71 -4.95 -17.25
N GLY A 97 6.43 -4.20 -18.31
CA GLY A 97 5.10 -4.18 -18.92
C GLY A 97 4.72 -5.59 -19.36
N ASP A 98 3.74 -6.18 -18.66
CA ASP A 98 2.90 -7.34 -18.97
C ASP A 98 3.42 -8.60 -19.68
N HIS A 99 4.72 -8.76 -19.97
CA HIS A 99 5.16 -9.87 -20.82
C HIS A 99 6.23 -10.81 -20.26
N ASP A 100 6.70 -10.64 -19.03
CA ASP A 100 7.53 -11.66 -18.37
C ASP A 100 7.30 -11.68 -16.86
N VAL A 101 6.18 -12.28 -16.45
CA VAL A 101 5.77 -12.29 -15.04
C VAL A 101 5.36 -13.70 -14.63
N THR A 102 6.33 -14.55 -14.28
CA THR A 102 6.02 -15.90 -13.75
C THR A 102 6.16 -16.00 -12.22
N SER A 103 6.80 -15.04 -11.55
CA SER A 103 6.91 -15.01 -10.08
C SER A 103 6.27 -13.77 -9.41
N LEU A 104 6.39 -12.58 -10.01
CA LEU A 104 5.80 -11.34 -9.47
C LEU A 104 4.26 -11.34 -9.55
N SER A 105 3.68 -11.94 -10.58
CA SER A 105 2.23 -12.01 -10.84
C SER A 105 1.54 -12.90 -9.83
N ARG A 106 2.13 -14.08 -9.55
CA ARG A 106 1.56 -15.07 -8.61
C ARG A 106 1.51 -14.56 -7.18
N ASP A 107 2.55 -13.84 -6.78
CA ASP A 107 2.62 -13.16 -5.49
C ASP A 107 1.60 -12.01 -5.42
N GLN A 108 1.53 -11.17 -6.47
CA GLN A 108 0.51 -10.12 -6.59
C GLN A 108 -0.92 -10.67 -6.56
N THR A 109 -1.24 -11.78 -7.24
CA THR A 109 -2.59 -12.37 -7.22
C THR A 109 -2.96 -12.89 -5.84
N THR A 110 -2.03 -13.58 -5.15
CA THR A 110 -2.28 -14.11 -3.81
C THR A 110 -2.42 -12.99 -2.78
N PHE A 111 -1.57 -11.98 -2.91
CA PHE A 111 -1.56 -10.81 -2.05
C PHE A 111 -2.81 -9.94 -2.25
N ARG A 112 -3.24 -9.73 -3.50
CA ARG A 112 -4.45 -8.97 -3.84
C ARG A 112 -5.71 -9.58 -3.24
N ARG A 113 -5.80 -10.92 -3.17
CA ARG A 113 -6.88 -11.59 -2.44
C ARG A 113 -6.92 -11.23 -0.96
N HIS A 114 -5.76 -11.02 -0.32
CA HIS A 114 -5.73 -10.56 1.07
C HIS A 114 -6.19 -9.11 1.21
N LEU A 115 -5.86 -8.24 0.25
CA LEU A 115 -6.34 -6.86 0.20
C LEU A 115 -7.86 -6.79 -0.02
N ASP A 116 -8.43 -7.60 -0.91
CA ASP A 116 -9.90 -7.66 -1.12
C ASP A 116 -10.63 -8.08 0.16
N VAL A 117 -10.06 -9.03 0.88
CA VAL A 117 -10.57 -9.50 2.17
C VAL A 117 -10.49 -8.38 3.21
N LEU A 118 -9.39 -7.61 3.25
CA LEU A 118 -9.27 -6.44 4.12
C LEU A 118 -10.30 -5.35 3.77
N LEU A 119 -10.46 -5.04 2.49
CA LEU A 119 -11.45 -4.06 2.00
C LEU A 119 -12.88 -4.48 2.32
N THR A 120 -13.21 -5.77 2.23
CA THR A 120 -14.53 -6.31 2.63
C THR A 120 -14.82 -6.15 4.13
N HIS A 121 -13.78 -6.06 4.95
CA HIS A 121 -13.87 -5.99 6.40
C HIS A 121 -13.50 -4.60 6.97
N THR A 122 -13.30 -3.60 6.12
CA THR A 122 -13.03 -2.21 6.49
C THR A 122 -14.01 -1.28 5.78
N LYS A 123 -13.99 0.01 6.13
CA LYS A 123 -14.78 1.04 5.44
C LYS A 123 -14.00 1.73 4.31
N LEU A 124 -12.83 1.21 3.96
CA LEU A 124 -11.99 1.80 2.94
C LEU A 124 -12.66 1.73 1.57
N LYS A 125 -12.55 2.80 0.79
CA LYS A 125 -12.97 2.82 -0.63
C LYS A 125 -12.00 2.04 -1.52
N GLY A 126 -10.72 2.03 -1.16
CA GLY A 126 -9.65 1.39 -1.90
C GLY A 126 -8.32 1.45 -1.15
N ILE A 127 -7.32 0.79 -1.72
CA ILE A 127 -5.94 0.74 -1.23
C ILE A 127 -5.03 1.24 -2.34
N GLN A 128 -4.07 2.09 -2.01
CA GLN A 128 -3.09 2.55 -2.97
C GLN A 128 -1.90 1.60 -3.02
N TRP A 129 -1.54 1.16 -4.21
CA TRP A 129 -0.38 0.30 -4.44
C TRP A 129 0.76 1.11 -5.04
N ILE A 130 1.89 1.20 -4.35
CA ILE A 130 3.06 1.93 -4.83
C ILE A 130 4.13 0.92 -5.27
N ASN A 131 4.37 0.84 -6.58
CA ASN A 131 5.55 0.17 -7.10
C ASN A 131 6.70 1.17 -7.24
N LEU A 132 7.81 0.88 -6.59
CA LEU A 132 9.06 1.61 -6.70
C LEU A 132 10.06 0.75 -7.47
N SER A 133 10.49 1.23 -8.63
CA SER A 133 11.48 0.53 -9.46
C SER A 133 12.73 1.36 -9.70
N HIS A 134 13.63 0.88 -10.56
CA HIS A 134 14.86 1.58 -10.94
C HIS A 134 14.65 2.97 -11.56
N SER A 135 13.57 3.17 -12.31
CA SER A 135 13.39 4.36 -13.16
C SER A 135 12.03 5.01 -13.03
N GLN A 136 11.11 4.39 -12.29
CA GLN A 136 9.71 4.72 -12.31
C GLN A 136 9.09 4.45 -10.94
N VAL A 137 8.24 5.39 -10.52
CA VAL A 137 7.28 5.21 -9.43
C VAL A 137 5.92 5.09 -10.07
N GLU A 138 5.22 4.00 -9.78
CA GLU A 138 3.84 3.76 -10.23
C GLU A 138 2.94 3.66 -9.01
N ILE A 139 1.81 4.37 -9.05
CA ILE A 139 0.79 4.32 -8.02
C ILE A 139 -0.49 3.84 -8.68
N THR A 140 -1.08 2.77 -8.14
CA THR A 140 -2.31 2.16 -8.67
C THR A 140 -3.33 2.03 -7.55
N THR A 141 -4.53 2.57 -7.79
CA THR A 141 -5.66 2.34 -6.88
C THR A 141 -6.21 0.92 -7.05
N VAL A 142 -6.26 0.16 -5.96
CA VAL A 142 -6.94 -1.12 -5.86
C VAL A 142 -8.28 -0.91 -5.18
N GLU A 143 -9.37 -1.00 -5.95
CA GLU A 143 -10.74 -0.86 -5.45
C GLU A 143 -11.46 -2.22 -5.41
N MET A 144 -12.49 -2.30 -4.56
CA MET A 144 -13.35 -3.48 -4.49
C MET A 144 -14.07 -3.73 -5.81
N GLY A 145 -13.89 -4.92 -6.38
CA GLY A 145 -14.71 -5.38 -7.52
C GLY A 145 -14.22 -4.96 -8.91
N VAL A 146 -12.97 -4.49 -9.07
CA VAL A 146 -12.32 -4.35 -10.41
C VAL A 146 -11.91 -5.74 -10.95
N LEU A 147 -12.86 -6.67 -10.94
CA LEU A 147 -12.80 -8.05 -11.41
C LEU A 147 -13.99 -8.25 -12.37
N ALA A 148 -13.93 -7.60 -13.53
CA ALA A 148 -14.70 -7.97 -14.71
C ALA A 148 -14.26 -7.12 -15.91
N LYS A 149 -13.03 -7.31 -16.39
CA LYS A 149 -12.62 -6.95 -17.76
C LYS A 149 -11.22 -7.50 -18.04
N GLU A 150 -11.17 -8.82 -18.17
CA GLU A 150 -10.26 -9.49 -19.10
C GLU A 150 -11.11 -10.43 -19.95
#